data_AF-A0A8C1LYT2-F1
#
_entry.id   AF-A0A8C1LYT2-F1
#
_cell.length_a   1.000
_cell.length_b   1.000
_cell.length_c   1.000
_cell.angle_alpha   90.00
_cell.angle_beta   90.00
_cell.angle_gamma   90.00
#
_symmetry.space_group_name_H-M   'P 1'
#
loop_
_entity.id
_entity.type
_entity.pdbx_description
1 polymer ?
#
loop_
_entity_poly.entity_id
_entity_poly.type
_entity_poly.pdbx_seq_one_letter_code
_entity_poly.pdbx_strand_id
1 'polypeptide(L)'
;MARASISSTSSRFRASSAAVVPGSAKMAAIGRLSQKLLKSAALTQTRQLSAAAAHGEQAAKTWKILSFVVALPGVAVCMLNMYLRSQQHQHEQPEFIPYSHLRIRSKRFPWGDGSKTLFHNPHVNALPDGYEQHDH
;
A
#
# COMPACT_ATOMS: atom_id res chain seq x y z
N MET A 1 -8.69 78.83 69.24
CA MET A 1 -7.95 78.38 70.45
C MET A 1 -8.64 77.10 70.91
N ALA A 2 -8.03 75.96 71.20
CA ALA A 2 -6.67 75.66 71.59
C ALA A 2 -6.36 74.18 71.23
N ARG A 3 -5.07 73.88 71.07
CA ARG A 3 -4.55 72.51 70.98
C ARG A 3 -4.29 71.98 72.38
N ALA A 4 -4.74 70.77 72.68
CA ALA A 4 -4.04 69.80 73.52
C ALA A 4 -4.72 68.43 73.42
N SER A 5 -3.98 67.38 73.08
CA SER A 5 -3.94 66.16 73.88
C SER A 5 -2.85 65.21 73.35
N ILE A 6 -2.13 64.62 74.29
CA ILE A 6 -1.02 63.68 74.16
C ILE A 6 -1.55 62.26 74.43
N SER A 7 -0.90 61.26 73.83
CA SER A 7 -0.71 59.85 74.27
C SER A 7 -0.96 58.90 73.08
N SER A 8 0.08 58.39 72.42
CA SER A 8 0.95 57.24 72.76
C SER A 8 0.33 55.85 72.51
N THR A 9 1.11 55.09 71.72
CA THR A 9 1.19 53.61 71.60
C THR A 9 0.16 52.89 70.72
N SER A 10 0.62 52.31 69.59
CA SER A 10 0.69 50.85 69.44
C SER A 10 1.42 50.41 68.15
N SER A 11 1.97 49.22 68.25
CA SER A 11 2.86 48.47 67.38
C SER A 11 2.28 48.04 66.03
N ARG A 12 3.14 48.19 65.00
CA ARG A 12 3.36 47.40 63.77
C ARG A 12 2.43 46.21 63.47
N PHE A 13 1.92 46.15 62.23
CA PHE A 13 1.92 44.92 61.43
C PHE A 13 2.25 45.23 59.96
N ARG A 14 3.17 44.43 59.40
CA ARG A 14 3.76 44.54 58.07
C ARG A 14 2.95 43.68 57.11
N ALA A 15 2.44 44.25 56.02
CA ALA A 15 1.95 43.46 54.88
C ALA A 15 3.07 43.37 53.82
N SER A 16 3.46 42.14 53.50
CA SER A 16 4.55 41.78 52.59
C SER A 16 4.29 42.21 51.16
N SER A 17 5.36 42.67 50.52
CA SER A 17 5.51 42.82 49.07
C SER A 17 5.48 41.45 48.38
N ALA A 18 4.70 41.31 47.31
CA ALA A 18 4.90 40.27 46.30
C ALA A 18 5.34 40.96 45.01
N ALA A 19 6.66 41.15 44.88
CA ALA A 19 7.29 41.56 43.63
C ALA A 19 7.15 40.41 42.62
N VAL A 20 6.58 40.71 41.44
CA VAL A 20 6.73 39.88 40.24
C VAL A 20 8.22 39.77 39.95
N VAL A 21 8.78 38.58 40.15
CA VAL A 21 10.18 38.27 39.85
C VAL A 21 10.38 38.36 38.33
N PRO A 22 11.27 39.21 37.82
CA PRO A 22 11.63 39.18 36.41
C PRO A 22 12.56 37.98 36.16
N GLY A 23 12.04 36.97 35.46
CA GLY A 23 12.82 35.82 35.01
C GLY A 23 13.92 36.21 34.02
N SER A 24 15.14 35.79 34.33
CA SER A 24 16.41 36.02 33.61
C SER A 24 16.32 35.90 32.08
N ALA A 25 16.66 36.99 31.37
CA ALA A 25 16.74 37.08 29.91
C ALA A 25 17.84 36.22 29.26
N LYS A 26 18.61 35.42 30.02
CA LYS A 26 19.74 34.62 29.49
C LYS A 26 19.32 33.34 28.75
N MET A 27 18.09 32.85 28.95
CA MET A 27 17.59 31.60 28.35
C MET A 27 16.83 31.79 27.02
N ALA A 28 16.51 33.03 26.63
CA ALA A 28 15.74 33.31 25.42
C ALA A 28 16.59 33.28 24.13
N ALA A 29 17.90 33.55 24.21
CA ALA A 29 18.78 33.61 23.05
C ALA A 29 19.08 32.22 22.45
N ILE A 30 19.19 31.18 23.28
CA ILE A 30 19.44 29.79 22.85
C ILE A 30 18.18 29.18 22.20
N GLY A 31 17.00 29.46 22.75
CA GLY A 31 15.73 28.97 22.19
C GLY A 31 15.41 29.54 20.80
N ARG A 32 15.82 30.77 20.50
CA ARG A 32 15.58 31.42 19.20
C ARG A 32 16.42 30.80 18.07
N LEU A 33 17.66 30.39 18.35
CA LEU A 33 18.50 29.71 17.36
C LEU A 33 17.97 28.29 17.09
N SER A 34 17.60 27.55 18.14
CA SER A 34 16.96 26.22 18.03
C SER A 34 15.65 26.29 17.23
N GLN A 35 14.79 27.27 17.51
CA GLN A 35 13.55 27.47 16.75
C GLN A 35 13.79 27.86 15.29
N LYS A 36 14.83 28.65 14.99
CA LYS A 36 15.19 28.98 13.60
C LYS A 36 15.67 27.73 12.85
N LEU A 37 16.49 26.89 13.49
CA LEU A 37 16.98 25.64 12.90
C LEU A 37 15.87 24.60 12.67
N LEU A 38 14.95 24.47 13.63
CA LEU A 38 13.77 23.60 13.50
C LEU A 38 12.82 24.10 12.41
N LYS A 39 12.60 25.42 12.31
CA LYS A 39 11.79 26.02 11.24
C LYS A 39 12.45 25.85 9.88
N SER A 40 13.77 26.04 9.76
CA SER A 40 14.47 25.80 8.49
C SER A 40 14.44 24.32 8.11
N ALA A 41 14.64 23.40 9.06
CA ALA A 41 14.54 21.97 8.80
C ALA A 41 13.13 21.56 8.35
N ALA A 42 12.10 22.11 9.00
CA ALA A 42 10.71 21.89 8.59
C ALA A 42 10.41 22.44 7.18
N LEU A 43 10.93 23.62 6.82
CA LEU A 43 10.79 24.18 5.47
C LEU A 43 11.55 23.37 4.41
N THR A 44 12.72 22.83 4.74
CA THR A 44 13.45 21.91 3.85
C THR A 44 12.69 20.61 3.68
N GLN A 45 12.11 20.04 4.76
CA GLN A 45 11.29 18.84 4.69
C GLN A 45 10.01 19.05 3.87
N THR A 46 9.29 20.16 4.07
CA THR A 46 8.08 20.45 3.26
C THR A 46 8.43 20.65 1.79
N ARG A 47 9.59 21.26 1.48
CA ARG A 47 10.09 21.37 0.10
C ARG A 47 10.50 20.02 -0.50
N GLN A 48 11.07 19.11 0.29
CA GLN A 48 11.40 17.77 -0.18
C GLN A 48 10.14 16.94 -0.45
N LEU A 49 9.12 17.04 0.40
CA LEU A 49 7.85 16.37 0.21
C LEU A 49 7.07 16.93 -0.99
N SER A 50 7.08 18.25 -1.20
CA SER A 50 6.44 18.85 -2.38
C SER A 50 7.18 18.49 -3.68
N ALA A 51 8.51 18.43 -3.66
CA ALA A 51 9.29 17.92 -4.79
C ALA A 51 8.99 16.45 -5.07
N ALA A 52 8.95 15.60 -4.04
CA ALA A 52 8.59 14.18 -4.18
C ALA A 52 7.16 14.00 -4.72
N ALA A 53 6.21 14.83 -4.27
CA ALA A 53 4.84 14.82 -4.78
C ALA A 53 4.78 15.22 -6.26
N ALA A 54 5.50 16.26 -6.68
CA ALA A 54 5.58 16.67 -8.07
C ALA A 54 6.24 15.61 -8.96
N HIS A 55 7.30 14.96 -8.49
CA HIS A 55 7.92 13.83 -9.17
C HIS A 55 6.98 12.61 -9.24
N GLY A 56 6.22 12.34 -8.19
CA GLY A 56 5.22 11.27 -8.14
C GLY A 56 4.05 11.52 -9.10
N GLU A 57 3.57 12.75 -9.21
CA GLU A 57 2.53 13.13 -10.17
C GLU A 57 3.01 12.95 -11.61
N GLN A 58 4.24 13.38 -11.91
CA GLN A 58 4.83 13.19 -13.23
C GLN A 58 5.04 11.71 -13.55
N ALA A 59 5.54 10.92 -12.61
CA ALA A 59 5.69 9.48 -12.77
C ALA A 59 4.33 8.80 -13.01
N ALA A 60 3.30 9.15 -12.25
CA ALA A 60 1.95 8.61 -12.43
C ALA A 60 1.38 8.91 -13.82
N LYS A 61 1.62 10.13 -14.35
CA LYS A 61 1.25 10.48 -15.74
C LYS A 61 2.00 9.61 -16.75
N THR A 62 3.31 9.42 -16.58
CA THR A 62 4.11 8.57 -17.47
C THR A 62 3.61 7.12 -17.46
N TRP A 63 3.37 6.53 -16.29
CA TRP A 63 2.85 5.17 -16.17
C TRP A 63 1.45 5.03 -16.76
N LYS A 64 0.57 6.00 -16.52
CA LYS A 64 -0.76 6.05 -17.13
C LYS A 64 -0.65 6.03 -18.66
N ILE A 65 0.19 6.90 -19.23
CA ILE A 65 0.39 6.95 -20.69
C ILE A 65 0.94 5.62 -21.20
N LEU A 66 1.97 5.05 -20.56
CA LEU A 66 2.53 3.75 -20.97
C LEU A 66 1.49 2.63 -20.90
N SER A 67 0.65 2.58 -19.87
CA SER A 67 -0.43 1.59 -19.78
C SER A 67 -1.41 1.71 -20.94
N PHE A 68 -1.87 2.93 -21.27
CA PHE A 68 -2.87 3.13 -22.32
C PHE A 68 -2.30 3.05 -23.73
N VAL A 69 -1.08 3.51 -23.95
CA VAL A 69 -0.47 3.65 -25.29
C VAL A 69 0.40 2.45 -25.67
N VAL A 70 0.93 1.72 -24.68
CA VAL A 70 1.81 0.57 -24.94
C VAL A 70 1.19 -0.73 -24.44
N ALA A 71 0.82 -0.80 -23.16
CA ALA A 71 0.37 -2.07 -22.58
C ALA A 71 -0.96 -2.54 -23.18
N LEU A 72 -1.98 -1.67 -23.26
CA LEU A 72 -3.27 -2.05 -23.84
C LEU A 72 -3.17 -2.44 -25.32
N PRO A 73 -2.49 -1.69 -26.21
CA PRO A 73 -2.28 -2.13 -27.58
C PRO A 73 -1.47 -3.42 -27.67
N GLY A 74 -0.43 -3.60 -26.84
CA GLY A 74 0.35 -4.84 -26.78
C GLY A 74 -0.51 -6.06 -26.42
N VAL A 75 -1.34 -5.93 -25.38
CA VAL A 75 -2.29 -6.99 -24.99
C VAL A 75 -3.30 -7.24 -26.10
N ALA A 76 -3.81 -6.20 -26.78
CA ALA A 76 -4.76 -6.37 -27.88
C ALA A 76 -4.17 -7.16 -29.05
N VAL A 77 -2.91 -6.91 -29.41
CA VAL A 77 -2.20 -7.68 -30.45
C VAL A 77 -2.01 -9.13 -30.02
N CYS A 78 -1.56 -9.38 -28.79
CA CYS A 78 -1.42 -10.74 -28.26
C CYS A 78 -2.76 -11.48 -28.20
N MET A 79 -3.82 -10.80 -27.77
CA MET A 79 -5.18 -11.34 -27.72
C MET A 79 -5.66 -11.72 -29.12
N LEU A 80 -5.47 -10.83 -30.11
CA LEU A 80 -5.83 -11.11 -31.49
C LEU A 80 -5.05 -12.29 -32.05
N ASN A 81 -3.74 -12.37 -31.80
CA ASN A 81 -2.91 -13.49 -32.24
C ASN A 81 -3.40 -14.82 -31.67
N MET A 82 -3.67 -14.87 -30.36
CA MET A 82 -4.20 -16.07 -29.70
C MET A 82 -5.61 -16.43 -30.18
N TYR A 83 -6.48 -15.45 -30.39
CA TYR A 83 -7.83 -15.66 -30.92
C TYR A 83 -7.80 -16.25 -32.34
N LEU A 84 -6.99 -15.69 -33.24
CA LEU A 84 -6.84 -16.25 -34.59
C LEU A 84 -6.23 -17.65 -34.55
N ARG A 85 -5.24 -17.86 -33.69
CA ARG A 85 -4.59 -19.16 -33.50
C ARG A 85 -5.57 -20.21 -32.97
N SER A 86 -6.45 -19.86 -32.02
CA SER A 86 -7.46 -20.77 -31.47
C SER A 86 -8.54 -21.13 -32.48
N GLN A 87 -8.95 -20.20 -33.35
CA GLN A 87 -9.90 -20.49 -34.44
C GLN A 87 -9.31 -21.46 -35.49
N GLN A 88 -7.99 -21.40 -35.73
CA GLN A 88 -7.31 -22.28 -36.67
C GLN A 88 -6.94 -23.65 -36.08
N HIS A 89 -6.86 -23.76 -34.76
CA HIS A 89 -6.60 -25.02 -34.08
C HIS A 89 -7.91 -25.66 -33.66
N GLN A 90 -8.52 -26.40 -34.58
CA GLN A 90 -9.46 -27.44 -34.17
C GLN A 90 -8.65 -28.49 -33.41
N HIS A 91 -8.95 -28.67 -32.12
CA HIS A 91 -8.33 -29.71 -31.31
C HIS A 91 -8.93 -31.04 -31.71
N GLU A 92 -8.33 -31.71 -32.70
CA GLU A 92 -8.65 -33.10 -32.99
C GLU A 92 -8.21 -33.96 -31.80
N GLN A 93 -9.10 -34.84 -31.34
CA GLN A 93 -8.80 -35.78 -30.27
C GLN A 93 -7.74 -36.76 -30.80
N PRO A 94 -6.51 -36.78 -30.24
CA PRO A 94 -5.48 -37.69 -30.72
C PRO A 94 -5.84 -39.12 -30.33
N GLU A 95 -5.44 -40.10 -31.15
CA GLU A 95 -5.66 -41.51 -30.88
C GLU A 95 -5.18 -41.91 -29.48
N PHE A 96 -5.99 -42.71 -28.79
CA PHE A 96 -5.63 -43.21 -27.47
C PHE A 96 -4.56 -44.30 -27.55
N ILE A 97 -3.35 -43.97 -27.12
CA ILE A 97 -2.27 -44.94 -26.92
C ILE A 97 -2.03 -45.10 -25.40
N PRO A 98 -2.20 -46.31 -24.83
CA PRO A 98 -2.03 -46.58 -23.41
C PRO A 98 -0.55 -46.70 -23.03
N TYR A 99 0.17 -45.59 -23.11
CA TYR A 99 1.56 -45.53 -22.65
C TYR A 99 1.63 -45.80 -21.14
N SER A 100 2.53 -46.71 -20.73
CA SER A 100 2.69 -47.16 -19.34
C SER A 100 3.05 -46.04 -18.34
N HIS A 101 3.61 -44.94 -18.82
CA HIS A 101 4.01 -43.79 -18.00
C HIS A 101 2.93 -42.70 -17.92
N LEU A 102 1.86 -42.80 -18.73
CA LEU A 102 0.76 -41.84 -18.71
C LEU A 102 -0.43 -42.38 -17.93
N ARG A 103 -1.24 -41.46 -17.37
CA ARG A 103 -2.50 -41.77 -16.67
C ARG A 103 -2.36 -42.82 -15.54
N ILE A 104 -1.20 -42.92 -14.89
CA ILE A 104 -1.01 -43.82 -13.74
C ILE A 104 -1.95 -43.42 -12.60
N ARG A 105 -2.60 -44.42 -11.99
CA ARG A 105 -3.49 -44.26 -10.83
C ARG A 105 -3.11 -45.26 -9.74
N SER A 106 -2.29 -44.84 -8.78
CA SER A 106 -1.91 -45.67 -7.62
C SER A 106 -2.91 -45.59 -6.47
N LYS A 107 -3.60 -44.46 -6.33
CA LYS A 107 -4.69 -44.22 -5.38
C LYS A 107 -5.78 -43.41 -6.04
N ARG A 108 -7.02 -43.58 -5.58
CA ARG A 108 -8.18 -42.78 -6.03
C ARG A 108 -8.07 -41.35 -5.53
N PHE A 109 -8.54 -40.39 -6.34
CA PHE A 109 -8.66 -39.00 -5.92
C PHE A 109 -9.75 -38.84 -4.85
N PRO A 110 -9.66 -37.82 -3.97
CA PRO A 110 -10.61 -37.62 -2.87
C PRO A 110 -11.93 -36.93 -3.29
N TRP A 111 -12.27 -36.88 -4.58
CA TRP A 111 -13.49 -36.28 -5.11
C TRP A 111 -14.10 -37.16 -6.21
N GLY A 112 -15.40 -36.96 -6.47
CA GLY A 112 -16.12 -37.67 -7.52
C GLY A 112 -16.02 -39.19 -7.38
N ASP A 113 -15.76 -39.88 -8.48
CA ASP A 113 -15.52 -41.33 -8.57
C ASP A 113 -14.07 -41.72 -8.24
N GLY A 114 -13.20 -40.74 -7.99
CA GLY A 114 -11.78 -40.92 -7.74
C GLY A 114 -10.92 -41.26 -8.96
N SER A 115 -11.50 -41.29 -10.17
CA SER A 115 -10.79 -41.63 -11.42
C SER A 115 -10.35 -40.37 -12.19
N LYS A 116 -11.23 -39.36 -12.18
CA LYS A 116 -11.10 -38.09 -12.91
C LYS A 116 -10.27 -37.06 -12.14
N THR A 117 -9.42 -36.35 -12.87
CA THR A 117 -8.64 -35.23 -12.32
C THR A 117 -9.54 -34.04 -11.97
N LEU A 118 -9.05 -33.07 -11.19
CA LEU A 118 -9.84 -31.91 -10.78
C LEU A 118 -10.32 -31.07 -11.98
N PHE A 119 -9.47 -30.92 -12.99
CA PHE A 119 -9.79 -30.23 -14.25
C PHE A 119 -9.89 -31.26 -15.39
N HIS A 120 -10.78 -32.23 -15.23
CA HIS A 120 -11.02 -33.26 -16.23
C HIS A 120 -11.87 -32.74 -17.39
N ASN A 121 -11.38 -32.89 -18.62
CA ASN A 121 -12.12 -32.60 -19.84
C ASN A 121 -12.30 -33.91 -20.64
N PRO A 122 -13.53 -34.46 -20.73
CA PRO A 122 -13.80 -35.73 -21.44
C PRO A 122 -13.37 -35.75 -22.91
N HIS A 123 -13.27 -34.58 -23.55
CA HIS A 123 -12.88 -34.47 -24.95
C HIS A 123 -11.37 -34.66 -25.20
N VAL A 124 -10.51 -34.28 -24.24
CA VAL A 124 -9.05 -34.26 -24.46
C VAL A 124 -8.26 -35.07 -23.42
N ASN A 125 -8.88 -35.38 -22.27
CA ASN A 125 -8.24 -36.13 -21.20
C ASN A 125 -8.76 -37.56 -21.18
N ALA A 126 -8.01 -38.48 -21.78
CA ALA A 126 -8.29 -39.90 -21.65
C ALA A 126 -8.08 -40.40 -20.21
N LEU A 127 -8.92 -41.34 -19.81
CA LEU A 127 -8.74 -42.18 -18.62
C LEU A 127 -7.74 -43.33 -18.93
N PRO A 128 -7.32 -44.13 -17.93
CA PRO A 128 -6.40 -45.24 -18.16
C PRO A 128 -6.93 -46.30 -19.16
N ASP A 129 -8.24 -46.36 -19.33
CA ASP A 129 -9.00 -47.27 -20.20
C ASP A 129 -9.38 -46.67 -21.56
N GLY A 130 -9.17 -45.36 -21.77
CA GLY A 130 -9.46 -44.70 -23.04
C GLY A 130 -10.13 -43.34 -22.87
N TYR A 131 -10.55 -42.74 -23.99
CA TYR A 131 -11.45 -41.58 -23.92
C TYR A 131 -12.85 -42.04 -23.52
N GLU A 132 -13.53 -41.19 -22.77
CA GLU A 132 -14.95 -41.37 -22.52
C GLU A 132 -15.70 -41.20 -23.85
N GLN A 133 -16.58 -42.14 -24.18
CA GLN A 133 -17.41 -42.05 -25.39
C GLN A 133 -18.32 -40.82 -25.27
N HIS A 134 -18.30 -39.98 -26.31
CA HIS A 134 -19.29 -38.93 -26.45
C HIS A 134 -20.45 -39.56 -27.22
N ASP A 135 -21.59 -39.75 -26.55
CA ASP A 135 -22.84 -39.94 -27.27
C ASP A 135 -23.03 -38.68 -28.13
N HIS A 136 -23.03 -38.85 -29.45
CA HIS A 136 -23.39 -37.79 -30.40
C HIS A 136 -24.91 -37.59 -30.43
#